data_AF-A0A450WD68-F1
#
_entry.id   AF-A0A450WD68-F1
#
_cell.length_a   1.000
_cell.length_b   1.000
_cell.length_c   1.000
_cell.angle_alpha   90.00
_cell.angle_beta   90.00
_cell.angle_gamma   90.00
#
_symmetry.space_group_name_H-M   'P 1'
#
loop_
_entity.id
_entity.type
_entity.pdbx_description
1 polymer ?
#
loop_
_entity_poly.entity_id
_entity_poly.type
_entity_poly.pdbx_seq_one_letter_code
_entity_poly.pdbx_strand_id
1 'polypeptide(L)'
;MASVSEGNFNHNYQTHLKHLGLKGLQPNTIDAYARAIRRIGAYFDYRIDDLSEARLTDYFTAVLDSQSWRVVKHDLYGLEFYYAHVLR
;
A
#
# COMPACT_ATOMS: atom_id res chain seq x y z
N MET A 1 -15.94 8.73 14.33
CA MET A 1 -16.71 8.15 13.20
C MET A 1 -15.70 7.93 12.09
N ALA A 2 -15.50 6.69 11.63
CA ALA A 2 -14.58 6.44 10.53
C ALA A 2 -15.13 7.10 9.26
N SER A 3 -14.26 7.79 8.52
CA SER A 3 -14.64 8.39 7.24
C SER A 3 -15.01 7.29 6.22
N VAL A 4 -15.81 7.63 5.20
CA VAL A 4 -16.14 6.68 4.12
C VAL A 4 -14.87 6.15 3.44
N SER A 5 -13.84 6.99 3.30
CA SER A 5 -12.52 6.61 2.80
C SER A 5 -11.83 5.58 3.69
N GLU A 6 -11.86 5.73 5.01
CA GLU A 6 -11.32 4.71 5.93
C GLU A 6 -12.09 3.39 5.86
N GLY A 7 -13.41 3.45 5.69
CA GLY A 7 -14.24 2.26 5.50
C GLY A 7 -13.85 1.47 4.26
N ASN A 8 -13.75 2.16 3.11
CA ASN A 8 -13.33 1.57 1.84
C ASN A 8 -11.90 1.03 1.92
N PHE A 9 -10.97 1.82 2.47
CA PHE A 9 -9.59 1.39 2.66
C PHE A 9 -9.50 0.14 3.52
N ASN A 10 -10.23 0.07 4.63
CA ASN A 10 -10.21 -1.10 5.51
C ASN A 10 -10.73 -2.34 4.80
N HIS A 11 -11.80 -2.21 4.01
CA HIS A 11 -12.30 -3.30 3.17
C HIS A 11 -11.23 -3.79 2.20
N ASN A 12 -10.65 -2.88 1.41
CA ASN A 12 -9.62 -3.20 0.43
C ASN A 12 -8.35 -3.76 1.08
N TYR A 13 -7.98 -3.26 2.26
CA TYR A 13 -6.86 -3.77 3.03
C TYR A 13 -7.07 -5.23 3.48
N GLN A 14 -8.28 -5.60 3.92
CA GLN A 14 -8.58 -7.00 4.24
C GLN A 14 -8.51 -7.89 2.99
N THR A 15 -8.99 -7.41 1.85
CA THR A 15 -8.87 -8.11 0.56
C THR A 15 -7.41 -8.26 0.14
N HIS A 16 -6.58 -7.23 0.33
CA HIS A 16 -5.14 -7.26 0.10
C HIS A 16 -4.47 -8.38 0.90
N LEU A 17 -4.72 -8.48 2.22
CA LEU A 17 -4.16 -9.53 3.07
C LEU A 17 -4.53 -10.94 2.57
N LYS A 18 -5.78 -11.14 2.15
CA LYS A 18 -6.22 -12.42 1.57
C LYS A 18 -5.45 -12.74 0.29
N HIS A 19 -5.30 -11.78 -0.62
CA HIS A 19 -4.56 -11.99 -1.86
C HIS A 19 -3.08 -12.30 -1.62
N LEU A 20 -2.43 -11.60 -0.68
CA LEU A 20 -1.04 -11.88 -0.30
C LEU A 20 -0.87 -13.34 0.15
N GLY A 21 -1.79 -13.84 0.97
CA GLY A 21 -1.80 -15.23 1.43
C GLY A 21 -2.09 -16.23 0.29
N LEU A 22 -3.11 -15.97 -0.52
CA LEU A 22 -3.51 -16.86 -1.63
C LEU A 22 -2.44 -16.96 -2.73
N LYS A 23 -1.59 -15.96 -2.88
CA LYS A 23 -0.46 -15.98 -3.82
C LYS A 23 0.75 -16.75 -3.29
N GLY A 24 0.69 -17.29 -2.06
CA GLY A 24 1.75 -18.12 -1.49
C GLY A 24 3.04 -17.34 -1.22
N LEU A 25 2.94 -16.04 -0.93
CA LEU A 25 4.11 -15.22 -0.60
C LEU A 25 4.70 -15.63 0.75
N GLN A 26 6.02 -15.46 0.91
CA GLN A 26 6.69 -15.70 2.19
C GLN A 26 6.14 -14.77 3.28
N PRO A 27 6.06 -15.22 4.55
CA PRO A 27 5.53 -14.41 5.65
C PRO A 27 6.16 -13.02 5.77
N ASN A 28 7.49 -12.92 5.63
CA ASN A 28 8.19 -11.64 5.68
C ASN A 28 7.79 -10.69 4.55
N THR A 29 7.45 -11.22 3.37
CA THR A 29 6.96 -10.43 2.23
C THR A 29 5.52 -9.96 2.47
N ILE A 30 4.66 -10.84 3.01
CA ILE A 30 3.30 -10.49 3.41
C ILE A 30 3.35 -9.33 4.41
N ASP A 31 4.17 -9.44 5.45
CA ASP A 31 4.32 -8.39 6.46
C ASP A 31 4.86 -7.08 5.88
N ALA A 32 5.82 -7.16 4.95
CA ALA A 32 6.37 -5.98 4.29
C ALA A 32 5.30 -5.25 3.46
N TYR A 33 4.55 -5.97 2.62
CA TYR A 33 3.54 -5.37 1.75
C TYR A 33 2.32 -4.89 2.54
N ALA A 34 1.90 -5.64 3.56
CA ALA A 34 0.84 -5.21 4.47
C ALA A 34 1.20 -3.91 5.22
N ARG A 35 2.46 -3.76 5.66
CA ARG A 35 2.94 -2.50 6.27
C ARG A 35 3.03 -1.37 5.27
N ALA A 36 3.44 -1.66 4.03
CA ALA A 36 3.48 -0.69 2.96
C ALA A 36 2.11 -0.05 2.71
N ILE A 37 1.07 -0.86 2.48
CA ILE A 37 -0.27 -0.35 2.22
C ILE A 37 -0.82 0.48 3.38
N ARG A 38 -0.56 0.09 4.63
CA ARG A 38 -0.93 0.91 5.79
C ARG A 38 -0.21 2.26 5.82
N ARG A 39 1.09 2.28 5.52
CA ARG A 39 1.89 3.51 5.51
C ARG A 39 1.46 4.45 4.39
N ILE A 40 1.27 3.93 3.17
CA ILE A 40 0.80 4.69 2.01
C ILE A 40 -0.62 5.21 2.28
N GLY A 41 -1.49 4.36 2.83
CA GLY A 41 -2.83 4.75 3.26
C GLY A 41 -2.81 5.93 4.23
N ALA A 42 -2.03 5.85 5.30
CA ALA A 42 -1.91 6.94 6.27
C ALA A 42 -1.37 8.24 5.66
N TYR A 43 -0.49 8.18 4.66
CA TYR A 43 0.04 9.35 3.97
C TYR A 43 -1.01 10.07 3.10
N PHE A 44 -1.95 9.32 2.54
CA PHE A 44 -2.97 9.82 1.60
C PHE A 44 -4.38 9.85 2.19
N ASP A 45 -4.52 9.96 3.52
CA ASP A 45 -5.81 9.96 4.22
C ASP A 45 -6.71 8.78 3.83
N TYR A 46 -6.08 7.61 3.65
CA TYR A 46 -6.69 6.35 3.24
C TYR A 46 -7.36 6.39 1.85
N ARG A 47 -7.00 7.34 0.99
CA ARG A 47 -7.50 7.49 -0.39
C ARG A 47 -6.43 7.10 -1.40
N ILE A 48 -6.19 5.80 -1.54
CA ILE A 48 -5.12 5.26 -2.39
C ILE A 48 -5.62 4.61 -3.69
N ASP A 49 -6.92 4.62 -3.93
CA ASP A 49 -7.54 3.88 -5.04
C ASP A 49 -7.36 4.55 -6.42
N ASP A 50 -7.02 5.84 -6.45
CA ASP A 50 -6.83 6.63 -7.67
C ASP A 50 -5.73 7.70 -7.45
N LEU A 51 -4.49 7.24 -7.26
CA LEU A 51 -3.33 8.13 -7.12
C LEU A 51 -2.73 8.41 -8.50
N SER A 52 -2.55 9.69 -8.82
CA SER A 52 -1.83 10.08 -10.02
C SER A 52 -0.34 9.77 -9.89
N GLU A 53 0.32 9.58 -11.03
CA GLU A 53 1.76 9.34 -11.09
C GLU A 53 2.55 10.44 -10.36
N ALA A 54 2.18 11.71 -10.53
CA ALA A 54 2.81 12.83 -9.82
C ALA A 54 2.75 12.68 -8.29
N ARG A 55 1.58 12.31 -7.74
CA ARG A 55 1.44 12.09 -6.28
C ARG A 55 2.28 10.92 -5.79
N LEU A 56 2.41 9.88 -6.61
CA LEU A 56 3.28 8.73 -6.31
C LEU A 56 4.76 9.14 -6.36
N THR A 57 5.18 9.92 -7.36
CA THR A 57 6.54 10.46 -7.45
C THR A 57 6.90 11.30 -6.23
N ASP A 58 6.01 12.19 -5.80
CA ASP A 58 6.23 13.01 -4.61
C ASP A 58 6.35 12.16 -3.35
N TYR A 59 5.47 11.16 -3.19
CA TYR A 59 5.51 10.23 -2.07
C TYR A 59 6.82 9.44 -2.01
N PHE A 60 7.23 8.80 -3.11
CA PHE A 60 8.44 7.98 -3.12
C PHE A 60 9.71 8.82 -2.97
N THR A 61 9.73 10.05 -3.47
CA THR A 61 10.80 11.02 -3.19
C THR A 61 10.88 11.33 -1.69
N ALA A 62 9.75 11.63 -1.04
CA ALA A 62 9.73 11.89 0.40
C ALA A 62 10.14 10.67 1.24
N VAL A 63 9.75 9.45 0.83
CA VAL A 63 10.19 8.22 1.49
C VAL A 63 11.70 7.98 1.28
N LEU A 64 12.22 8.31 0.09
CA LEU A 64 13.65 8.20 -0.20
C LEU A 64 14.50 9.12 0.69
N ASP A 65 14.04 10.35 0.89
CA ASP A 65 14.77 11.33 1.71
C ASP A 65 14.75 11.00 3.20
N SER A 66 13.71 10.30 3.67
CA SER A 66 13.48 10.04 5.10
C SER A 66 13.79 8.61 5.54
N GLN A 67 13.85 7.64 4.63
CA GLN A 67 13.97 6.22 4.94
C GLN A 67 14.98 5.51 4.03
N SER A 68 15.18 4.21 4.28
CA SER A 68 16.10 3.40 3.49
C SER A 68 15.52 2.99 2.14
N TRP A 69 16.41 2.73 1.17
CA TRP A 69 16.05 2.18 -0.14
C TRP A 69 15.22 0.87 -0.06
N ARG A 70 15.42 0.08 1.01
CA ARG A 70 14.63 -1.13 1.27
C ARG A 70 13.16 -0.81 1.54
N VAL A 71 12.87 0.29 2.23
CA VAL A 71 11.51 0.76 2.51
C VAL A 71 10.84 1.21 1.22
N VAL A 72 11.52 2.04 0.41
CA VAL A 72 11.05 2.49 -0.91
C VAL A 72 10.67 1.28 -1.76
N LYS A 73 11.55 0.27 -1.83
CA LYS A 73 11.32 -0.96 -2.57
C LYS A 73 10.09 -1.74 -2.08
N HIS A 74 9.91 -1.87 -0.76
CA HIS A 74 8.76 -2.56 -0.20
C HIS A 74 7.45 -1.81 -0.43
N ASP A 75 7.48 -0.47 -0.36
CA ASP A 75 6.31 0.37 -0.66
C ASP A 75 5.90 0.27 -2.11
N LEU A 76 6.86 0.32 -3.03
CA LEU A 76 6.59 0.19 -4.46
C LEU A 76 5.92 -1.15 -4.78
N TYR A 77 6.53 -2.26 -4.37
CA TYR A 77 5.95 -3.57 -4.68
C TYR A 77 4.65 -3.87 -3.93
N GLY A 78 4.50 -3.37 -2.71
CA GLY A 78 3.24 -3.48 -1.97
C GLY A 78 2.11 -2.77 -2.73
N LEU A 79 2.37 -1.56 -3.22
CA LEU A 79 1.42 -0.77 -3.98
C LEU A 79 1.10 -1.38 -5.35
N GLU A 80 2.11 -1.81 -6.11
CA GLU A 80 1.91 -2.51 -7.38
C GLU A 80 1.05 -3.76 -7.20
N PHE A 81 1.31 -4.56 -6.17
CA PHE A 81 0.51 -5.73 -5.84
C PHE A 81 -0.95 -5.34 -5.52
N TYR A 82 -1.15 -4.28 -4.74
CA TYR A 82 -2.48 -3.79 -4.39
C TYR A 82 -3.27 -3.35 -5.63
N TYR A 83 -2.67 -2.58 -6.54
CA TYR A 83 -3.34 -2.20 -7.80
C TYR A 83 -3.60 -3.40 -8.71
N ALA A 84 -2.67 -4.35 -8.78
CA ALA A 84 -2.81 -5.52 -9.62
C ALA A 84 -3.85 -6.54 -9.13
N HIS A 85 -4.19 -6.56 -7.83
CA HIS A 85 -4.99 -7.64 -7.25
C HIS A 85 -6.17 -7.20 -6.40
N VAL A 86 -6.25 -5.94 -5.99
CA VAL A 86 -7.32 -5.44 -5.12
C VAL A 86 -8.24 -4.46 -5.85
N LEU A 87 -7.69 -3.59 -6.70
CA LEU A 87 -8.46 -2.59 -7.46
C LEU A 87 -8.91 -3.06 -8.85
N ARG A 88 -8.84 -4.36 -9.13
CA ARG A 88 -9.34 -4.94 -10.38
C ARG A 88 -10.85 -5.13 -10.38
#